data_AF-A0A4Q3EFK6-F1
#
_entry.id   AF-A0A4Q3EFK6-F1
#
_cell.length_a   1.000
_cell.length_b   1.000
_cell.length_c   1.000
_cell.angle_alpha   90.00
_cell.angle_beta   90.00
_cell.angle_gamma   90.00
#
_symmetry.space_group_name_H-M   'P 1'
#
loop_
_entity.id
_entity.type
_entity.pdbx_description
1 polymer ?
#
loop_
_entity_poly.entity_id
_entity_poly.type
_entity_poly.pdbx_seq_one_letter_code
_entity_poly.pdbx_strand_id
1 'polypeptide(L)'
;MPVTFTGEEQNANFNKYSIVDSTTFLNNAKLPGISITAPEVNFLKAEAYERWGSSASAQTAYNTAVAQSVSFYYYLNSIGSGKKEVTPSTATINTFLAAPTVAYTGSADQKLAKIWIQKWLNFGLLQSDQAWSEYRRTKYPVLTFVPKTLTGFTTPPTRLVYPSIETGYNTNYSSVAAKDTRTTKIFWDVK
;
A
#
# COMPACT_ATOMS: atom_id res chain seq x y z
N MET A 1 5.83 -9.41 -6.82
CA MET A 1 4.57 -10.05 -7.24
C MET A 1 3.80 -9.08 -8.12
N PRO A 2 3.83 -9.21 -9.45
CA PRO A 2 2.69 -8.79 -10.23
C PRO A 2 1.61 -9.87 -10.07
N VAL A 3 0.41 -9.48 -9.66
CA VAL A 3 -0.76 -10.35 -9.78
C VAL A 3 -1.10 -10.34 -11.26
N THR A 4 -0.63 -11.33 -12.00
CA THR A 4 -0.82 -11.45 -13.46
C THR A 4 -2.19 -12.01 -13.84
N PHE A 5 -3.08 -12.21 -12.86
CA PHE A 5 -4.41 -12.77 -13.11
C PHE A 5 -5.26 -11.80 -13.94
N THR A 6 -5.84 -12.36 -15.00
CA THR A 6 -6.93 -11.78 -15.76
C THR A 6 -8.18 -11.60 -14.88
N GLY A 7 -9.12 -10.76 -15.32
CA GLY A 7 -10.37 -10.57 -14.58
C GLY A 7 -11.19 -11.87 -14.41
N GLU A 8 -11.08 -12.79 -15.36
CA GLU A 8 -11.74 -14.09 -15.30
C GLU A 8 -11.11 -15.00 -14.24
N GLU A 9 -9.76 -15.05 -14.19
CA GLU A 9 -9.04 -15.80 -13.15
C GLU A 9 -9.26 -15.24 -11.75
N GLN A 10 -9.39 -13.91 -11.62
CA GLN A 10 -9.74 -13.28 -10.34
C GLN A 10 -11.13 -13.71 -9.87
N ASN A 11 -12.12 -13.75 -10.77
CA ASN A 11 -13.48 -14.18 -10.45
C ASN A 11 -13.57 -15.68 -10.16
N ALA A 12 -12.79 -16.52 -10.84
CA ALA A 12 -12.81 -17.97 -10.60
C ALA A 12 -12.15 -18.38 -9.28
N ASN A 13 -11.20 -17.59 -8.77
CA ASN A 13 -10.38 -17.95 -7.60
C ASN A 13 -10.68 -17.10 -6.35
N PHE A 14 -11.74 -16.29 -6.34
CA PHE A 14 -11.99 -15.37 -5.22
C PHE A 14 -12.11 -16.08 -3.86
N ASN A 15 -12.62 -17.30 -3.86
CA ASN A 15 -12.77 -18.18 -2.70
C ASN A 15 -11.45 -18.77 -2.17
N LYS A 16 -10.34 -18.63 -2.91
CA LYS A 16 -9.00 -19.08 -2.49
C LYS A 16 -8.19 -17.98 -1.81
N TYR A 17 -8.70 -16.74 -1.77
CA TYR A 17 -7.99 -15.65 -1.11
C TYR A 17 -8.18 -15.71 0.40
N SER A 18 -7.09 -15.50 1.14
CA SER A 18 -7.14 -15.39 2.59
C SER A 18 -8.02 -14.22 3.02
N ILE A 19 -8.84 -14.45 4.04
CA ILE A 19 -9.53 -13.37 4.74
C ILE A 19 -8.55 -12.64 5.67
N VAL A 20 -8.90 -11.40 6.00
CA VAL A 20 -8.17 -10.61 7.00
C VAL A 20 -8.29 -11.26 8.38
N ASP A 21 -7.23 -11.22 9.17
CA ASP A 21 -7.23 -11.83 10.50
C ASP A 21 -8.25 -11.12 11.41
N SER A 22 -9.26 -11.87 11.86
CA SER A 22 -10.33 -11.33 12.69
C SER A 22 -9.83 -10.87 14.06
N THR A 23 -8.82 -11.52 14.63
CA THR A 23 -8.25 -11.12 15.92
C THR A 23 -7.58 -9.75 15.85
N THR A 24 -6.88 -9.46 14.76
CA THR A 24 -6.19 -8.19 14.54
C THR A 24 -7.14 -7.05 14.20
N PHE A 25 -8.06 -7.27 13.26
CA PHE A 25 -8.82 -6.19 12.62
C PHE A 25 -10.26 -6.03 13.10
N LEU A 26 -10.90 -7.11 13.59
CA LEU A 26 -12.31 -7.07 14.00
C LEU A 26 -12.45 -7.14 15.52
N ASN A 27 -11.76 -8.08 16.15
CA ASN A 27 -11.86 -8.34 17.58
C ASN A 27 -10.75 -7.62 18.36
N ASN A 28 -10.43 -6.39 17.98
CA ASN A 28 -9.37 -5.61 18.63
C ASN A 28 -9.90 -4.23 19.06
N ALA A 29 -10.53 -4.18 20.23
CA ALA A 29 -10.98 -2.93 20.83
C ALA A 29 -9.84 -1.96 21.19
N LYS A 30 -8.59 -2.41 21.13
CA LYS A 30 -7.37 -1.64 21.42
C LYS A 30 -6.62 -1.24 20.16
N LEU A 31 -7.20 -1.47 18.97
CA LEU A 31 -6.56 -1.15 17.69
C LEU A 31 -6.32 0.37 17.61
N PRO A 32 -5.05 0.83 17.52
CA PRO A 32 -4.77 2.25 17.52
C PRO A 32 -5.06 2.89 16.16
N GLY A 33 -5.39 4.18 16.17
CA GLY A 33 -5.40 5.00 14.96
C GLY A 33 -3.96 5.20 14.47
N ILE A 34 -3.62 4.63 13.32
CA ILE A 34 -2.25 4.67 12.80
C ILE A 34 -2.05 5.92 11.95
N SER A 35 -1.14 6.79 12.39
CA SER A 35 -0.74 7.97 11.62
C SER A 35 0.53 7.73 10.81
N ILE A 36 1.63 7.42 11.49
CA ILE A 36 2.94 7.09 10.90
C ILE A 36 3.55 5.91 11.65
N THR A 37 4.28 5.06 10.93
CA THR A 37 4.90 3.86 11.51
C THR A 37 6.42 3.84 11.30
N ALA A 38 7.17 3.17 12.19
CA ALA A 38 8.61 2.99 12.01
C ALA A 38 8.99 2.26 10.69
N PRO A 39 8.26 1.20 10.24
CA PRO A 39 8.43 0.62 8.91
C PRO A 39 8.30 1.66 7.79
N GLU A 40 7.28 2.51 7.84
CA GLU A 40 7.04 3.55 6.82
C GLU A 40 8.23 4.50 6.69
N VAL A 41 8.79 4.96 7.82
CA VAL A 41 9.97 5.83 7.83
C VAL A 41 11.19 5.11 7.24
N ASN A 42 11.41 3.84 7.57
CA ASN A 42 12.52 3.08 6.99
C ASN A 42 12.31 2.78 5.50
N PHE A 43 11.09 2.58 5.01
CA PHE A 43 10.81 2.49 3.58
C PHE A 43 11.06 3.82 2.85
N LEU A 44 10.71 4.96 3.46
CA LEU A 44 11.04 6.29 2.93
C LEU A 44 12.56 6.48 2.83
N LYS A 45 13.31 6.10 3.87
CA LYS A 45 14.79 6.10 3.85
C LYS A 45 15.34 5.19 2.78
N ALA A 46 14.80 3.98 2.64
CA ALA A 46 15.23 3.02 1.62
C ALA A 46 15.06 3.58 0.20
N GLU A 47 13.91 4.20 -0.09
CA GLU A 47 13.69 4.87 -1.38
C GLU A 47 14.67 6.03 -1.60
N ALA A 48 14.87 6.88 -0.59
CA ALA A 48 15.80 8.01 -0.70
C ALA A 48 17.24 7.54 -0.96
N TYR A 49 17.70 6.50 -0.25
CA TYR A 49 19.03 5.94 -0.45
C TYR A 49 19.19 5.26 -1.80
N GLU A 50 18.18 4.56 -2.31
CA GLU A 50 18.27 3.93 -3.64
C GLU A 50 18.29 4.97 -4.77
N ARG A 51 17.64 6.13 -4.58
CA ARG A 51 17.62 7.21 -5.57
C ARG A 51 18.86 8.09 -5.55
N TRP A 52 19.35 8.42 -4.36
CA TRP A 52 20.31 9.51 -4.18
C TRP A 52 21.48 9.16 -3.25
N GLY A 53 21.52 7.95 -2.72
CA GLY A 53 22.51 7.51 -1.74
C GLY A 53 23.16 6.19 -2.12
N SER A 54 23.39 5.36 -1.10
CA SER A 54 24.01 4.05 -1.25
C SER A 54 22.97 2.94 -1.30
N SER A 55 23.05 2.08 -2.33
CA SER A 55 22.19 0.90 -2.43
C SER A 55 22.38 -0.08 -1.26
N ALA A 56 23.56 -0.10 -0.63
CA ALA A 56 23.79 -0.89 0.59
C ALA A 56 23.00 -0.33 1.79
N SER A 57 22.98 1.00 1.95
CA SER A 57 22.15 1.66 2.97
C SER A 57 20.66 1.49 2.68
N ALA A 58 20.27 1.52 1.40
CA ALA A 58 18.90 1.25 0.96
C ALA A 58 18.47 -0.17 1.32
N GLN A 59 19.32 -1.17 1.07
CA GLN A 59 19.07 -2.56 1.42
C GLN A 59 18.91 -2.75 2.94
N THR A 60 19.79 -2.15 3.75
CA THR A 60 19.66 -2.21 5.21
C THR A 60 18.34 -1.60 5.67
N ALA A 61 18.00 -0.40 5.20
CA ALA A 61 16.75 0.26 5.57
C ALA A 61 15.51 -0.54 5.12
N TYR A 62 15.53 -1.10 3.91
CA TYR A 62 14.46 -1.95 3.38
C TYR A 62 14.27 -3.22 4.22
N ASN A 63 15.34 -3.95 4.50
CA ASN A 63 15.28 -5.18 5.31
C ASN A 63 14.77 -4.90 6.73
N THR A 64 15.24 -3.80 7.33
CA THR A 64 14.72 -3.33 8.63
C THR A 64 13.24 -2.99 8.56
N ALA A 65 12.79 -2.28 7.52
CA ALA A 65 11.40 -1.90 7.36
C ALA A 65 10.48 -3.13 7.23
N VAL A 66 10.87 -4.12 6.42
CA VAL A 66 10.10 -5.37 6.25
C VAL A 66 10.01 -6.14 7.57
N ALA A 67 11.12 -6.29 8.30
CA ALA A 67 11.11 -6.95 9.61
C ALA A 67 10.22 -6.20 10.62
N GLN A 68 10.32 -4.88 10.67
CA GLN A 68 9.48 -4.05 11.54
C GLN A 68 8.00 -4.12 11.16
N SER A 69 7.67 -4.19 9.87
CA SER A 69 6.29 -4.31 9.38
C SER A 69 5.66 -5.61 9.87
N VAL A 70 6.39 -6.72 9.76
CA VAL A 70 5.98 -8.01 10.32
C VAL A 70 5.75 -7.88 11.83
N SER A 71 6.75 -7.40 12.58
CA SER A 71 6.61 -7.23 14.04
C SER A 71 5.43 -6.33 14.44
N PHE A 72 5.16 -5.28 13.66
CA PHE A 72 4.05 -4.37 13.90
C PHE A 72 2.69 -5.07 13.82
N TYR A 73 2.42 -5.85 12.77
CA TYR A 73 1.15 -6.57 12.66
C TYR A 73 0.99 -7.69 13.70
N TYR A 74 2.08 -8.38 14.06
CA TYR A 74 2.04 -9.35 15.16
C TYR A 74 1.79 -8.68 16.52
N TYR A 75 2.32 -7.48 16.74
CA TYR A 75 1.99 -6.68 17.91
C TYR A 75 0.49 -6.35 17.94
N LEU A 76 -0.09 -5.88 16.83
CA LEU A 76 -1.53 -5.59 16.75
C LEU A 76 -2.39 -6.84 17.02
N ASN A 77 -2.03 -8.00 16.48
CA ASN A 77 -2.70 -9.26 16.81
C ASN A 77 -2.60 -9.57 18.32
N SER A 78 -1.42 -9.39 18.92
CA SER A 78 -1.16 -9.70 20.32
C SER A 78 -2.01 -8.90 21.30
N ILE A 79 -2.38 -7.66 20.95
CA ILE A 79 -3.23 -6.79 21.79
C ILE A 79 -4.74 -6.99 21.58
N GLY A 80 -5.15 -7.72 20.54
CA GLY A 80 -6.57 -8.01 20.25
C GLY A 80 -7.22 -9.01 21.21
N SER A 81 -8.40 -9.51 20.87
CA SER A 81 -9.13 -10.54 21.60
C SER A 81 -9.42 -11.69 20.64
N GLY A 82 -8.83 -12.86 20.89
CA GLY A 82 -8.95 -14.00 19.97
C GLY A 82 -7.67 -14.81 19.85
N LYS A 83 -7.56 -15.58 18.76
CA LYS A 83 -6.41 -16.44 18.47
C LYS A 83 -5.16 -15.57 18.28
N LYS A 84 -4.13 -15.86 19.07
CA LYS A 84 -2.83 -15.19 19.01
C LYS A 84 -1.91 -15.91 18.04
N GLU A 85 -1.35 -15.16 17.12
CA GLU A 85 -0.32 -15.66 16.23
C GLU A 85 1.05 -15.57 16.89
N VAL A 86 1.88 -16.59 16.69
CA VAL A 86 3.23 -16.65 17.27
C VAL A 86 4.16 -15.75 16.45
N THR A 87 4.76 -14.76 17.09
CA THR A 87 5.74 -13.88 16.45
C THR A 87 6.85 -14.70 15.77
N PRO A 88 7.15 -14.45 14.48
CA PRO A 88 8.13 -15.23 13.76
C PRO A 88 9.53 -15.03 14.32
N SER A 89 10.32 -16.10 14.31
CA SER A 89 11.72 -16.04 14.72
C SER A 89 12.55 -15.19 13.74
N THR A 90 13.72 -14.71 14.18
CA THR A 90 14.68 -14.03 13.30
C THR A 90 15.07 -14.88 12.09
N ALA A 91 15.20 -16.19 12.26
CA ALA A 91 15.49 -17.10 11.15
C ALA A 91 14.36 -17.13 10.12
N THR A 92 13.09 -17.17 10.57
CA THR A 92 11.91 -17.11 9.70
C THR A 92 11.88 -15.79 8.92
N ILE A 93 12.16 -14.67 9.57
CA ILE A 93 12.21 -13.34 8.92
C ILE A 93 13.34 -13.29 7.89
N ASN A 94 14.52 -13.82 8.21
CA ASN A 94 15.65 -13.86 7.26
C ASN A 94 15.33 -14.72 6.02
N THR A 95 14.67 -15.87 6.21
CA THR A 95 14.18 -16.69 5.08
C THR A 95 13.16 -15.92 4.24
N PHE A 96 12.24 -15.19 4.87
CA PHE A 96 11.28 -14.36 4.15
C PHE A 96 11.96 -13.23 3.35
N LEU A 97 12.94 -12.54 3.95
CA LEU A 97 13.75 -11.53 3.28
C LEU A 97 14.57 -12.09 2.10
N ALA A 98 14.94 -13.36 2.15
CA ALA A 98 15.65 -14.04 1.06
C ALA A 98 14.71 -14.57 -0.05
N ALA A 99 13.40 -14.57 0.16
CA ALA A 99 12.45 -15.06 -0.84
C ALA A 99 12.56 -14.23 -2.14
N PRO A 100 12.52 -14.82 -3.34
CA PRO A 100 12.75 -14.09 -4.60
C PRO A 100 11.87 -12.86 -4.83
N THR A 101 10.64 -12.90 -4.30
CA THR A 101 9.66 -11.81 -4.39
C THR A 101 9.94 -10.64 -3.43
N VAL A 102 10.77 -10.85 -2.40
CA VAL A 102 11.07 -9.89 -1.33
C VAL A 102 12.55 -9.47 -1.35
N ALA A 103 13.46 -10.37 -1.71
CA ALA A 103 14.90 -10.14 -1.69
C ALA A 103 15.30 -8.84 -2.40
N TYR A 104 16.11 -8.00 -1.76
CA TYR A 104 16.50 -6.69 -2.29
C TYR A 104 17.57 -6.79 -3.39
N THR A 105 17.17 -7.30 -4.54
CA THR A 105 18.04 -7.61 -5.68
C THR A 105 17.41 -7.11 -6.98
N GLY A 106 18.24 -6.92 -8.02
CA GLY A 106 17.82 -6.46 -9.35
C GLY A 106 18.36 -5.08 -9.71
N SER A 107 17.83 -4.51 -10.80
CA SER A 107 18.09 -3.13 -11.21
C SER A 107 17.55 -2.12 -10.19
N ALA A 108 17.96 -0.86 -10.28
CA ALA A 108 17.47 0.21 -9.41
C ALA A 108 15.93 0.31 -9.45
N ASP A 109 15.31 0.22 -10.63
CA ASP A 109 13.85 0.24 -10.77
C ASP A 109 13.18 -0.98 -10.12
N GLN A 110 13.79 -2.16 -10.22
CA GLN A 110 13.26 -3.38 -9.58
C GLN A 110 13.35 -3.28 -8.05
N LYS A 111 14.43 -2.71 -7.51
CA LYS A 111 14.61 -2.47 -6.08
C LYS A 111 13.64 -1.42 -5.55
N LEU A 112 13.43 -0.33 -6.29
CA LEU A 112 12.42 0.68 -5.97
C LEU A 112 11.01 0.08 -5.98
N ALA A 113 10.68 -0.74 -6.98
CA ALA A 113 9.41 -1.47 -7.02
C ALA A 113 9.22 -2.37 -5.77
N LYS A 114 10.27 -3.06 -5.31
CA LYS A 114 10.21 -3.86 -4.08
C LYS A 114 9.92 -2.99 -2.85
N ILE A 115 10.57 -1.84 -2.72
CA ILE A 115 10.30 -0.87 -1.63
C ILE A 115 8.84 -0.43 -1.66
N TRP A 116 8.33 0.00 -2.82
CA TRP A 116 6.97 0.53 -2.93
C TRP A 116 5.92 -0.54 -2.66
N ILE A 117 6.13 -1.77 -3.15
CA ILE A 117 5.22 -2.89 -2.88
C ILE A 117 5.18 -3.22 -1.39
N GLN A 118 6.34 -3.35 -0.73
CA GLN A 118 6.36 -3.66 0.71
C GLN A 118 5.80 -2.51 1.56
N LYS A 119 6.04 -1.26 1.17
CA LYS A 119 5.44 -0.09 1.82
C LYS A 119 3.92 -0.07 1.66
N TRP A 120 3.41 -0.35 0.46
CA TRP A 120 1.97 -0.48 0.21
C TRP A 120 1.33 -1.59 1.04
N LEU A 121 1.99 -2.75 1.15
CA LEU A 121 1.57 -3.85 2.02
C LEU A 121 1.58 -3.46 3.51
N ASN A 122 2.58 -2.70 3.96
CA ASN A 122 2.67 -2.24 5.34
C ASN A 122 1.53 -1.29 5.74
N PHE A 123 1.05 -0.44 4.83
CA PHE A 123 -0.12 0.38 5.12
C PHE A 123 -1.38 -0.49 5.28
N GLY A 124 -1.49 -1.51 4.44
CA GLY A 124 -2.59 -2.46 4.43
C GLY A 124 -3.94 -1.74 4.54
N LEU A 125 -4.76 -2.20 5.48
CA LEU A 125 -6.09 -1.65 5.73
C LEU A 125 -6.12 -0.49 6.72
N LEU A 126 -5.05 -0.31 7.52
CA LEU A 126 -5.04 0.64 8.62
C LEU A 126 -4.67 2.05 8.17
N GLN A 127 -3.95 2.18 7.06
CA GLN A 127 -3.55 3.46 6.46
C GLN A 127 -3.95 3.49 4.98
N SER A 128 -5.19 3.15 4.66
CA SER A 128 -5.71 3.02 3.29
C SER A 128 -5.54 4.30 2.45
N ASP A 129 -5.68 5.47 3.06
CA ASP A 129 -5.45 6.76 2.38
C ASP A 129 -3.99 6.94 1.95
N GLN A 130 -3.05 6.49 2.80
CA GLN A 130 -1.62 6.50 2.48
C GLN A 130 -1.31 5.46 1.40
N ALA A 131 -1.89 4.27 1.49
CA ALA A 131 -1.77 3.23 0.47
C ALA A 131 -2.26 3.72 -0.91
N TRP A 132 -3.41 4.39 -0.97
CA TRP A 132 -3.96 4.94 -2.22
C TRP A 132 -3.12 6.10 -2.76
N SER A 133 -2.57 6.93 -1.88
CA SER A 133 -1.68 8.03 -2.28
C SER A 133 -0.35 7.51 -2.84
N GLU A 134 0.27 6.53 -2.18
CA GLU A 134 1.52 5.92 -2.64
C GLU A 134 1.34 5.08 -3.90
N TYR A 135 0.22 4.37 -4.03
CA TYR A 135 -0.13 3.68 -5.28
C TYR A 135 -0.21 4.66 -6.45
N ARG A 136 -0.90 5.80 -6.28
CA ARG A 136 -0.98 6.83 -7.33
C ARG A 136 0.38 7.44 -7.64
N ARG A 137 1.21 7.75 -6.63
CA ARG A 137 2.54 8.35 -6.81
C ARG A 137 3.51 7.41 -7.53
N THR A 138 3.49 6.13 -7.19
CA THR A 138 4.50 5.16 -7.64
C THR A 138 4.07 4.35 -8.84
N LYS A 139 2.75 4.14 -9.00
CA LYS A 139 2.11 3.13 -9.86
C LYS A 139 2.39 1.68 -9.44
N TYR A 140 2.81 1.47 -8.19
CA TYR A 140 3.06 0.17 -7.59
C TYR A 140 2.16 -0.11 -6.38
N PRO A 141 1.73 -1.37 -6.16
CA PRO A 141 1.91 -2.52 -7.05
C PRO A 141 1.22 -2.32 -8.41
N VAL A 142 1.69 -3.02 -9.46
CA VAL A 142 0.99 -2.99 -10.75
C VAL A 142 -0.30 -3.79 -10.60
N LEU A 143 -1.43 -3.09 -10.61
CA LEU A 143 -2.77 -3.65 -10.40
C LEU A 143 -3.53 -3.73 -11.72
N THR A 144 -4.17 -4.87 -11.94
CA THR A 144 -5.13 -5.07 -13.04
C THR A 144 -6.53 -4.92 -12.47
N PHE A 145 -7.24 -3.87 -12.89
CA PHE A 145 -8.62 -3.63 -12.48
C PHE A 145 -9.60 -4.25 -13.47
N VAL A 146 -10.59 -4.98 -12.95
CA VAL A 146 -11.71 -5.47 -13.76
C VAL A 146 -12.61 -4.27 -14.10
N PRO A 147 -12.82 -3.96 -15.39
CA PRO A 147 -13.62 -2.81 -15.78
C PRO A 147 -15.07 -2.98 -15.33
N LYS A 148 -15.64 -1.94 -14.72
CA LYS A 148 -17.07 -1.89 -14.39
C LYS A 148 -17.88 -1.35 -15.57
N THR A 149 -19.13 -1.82 -15.67
CA THR A 149 -20.07 -1.46 -16.74
C THR A 149 -20.69 -0.07 -16.57
N LEU A 150 -20.59 0.51 -15.37
CA LEU A 150 -21.11 1.85 -15.10
C LEU A 150 -20.26 2.91 -15.81
N THR A 151 -20.88 3.65 -16.73
CA THR A 151 -20.28 4.74 -17.49
C THR A 151 -19.62 5.76 -16.57
N GLY A 152 -18.34 6.08 -16.80
CA GLY A 152 -17.57 7.01 -15.97
C GLY A 152 -16.95 6.39 -14.70
N PHE A 153 -17.19 5.10 -14.45
CA PHE A 153 -16.69 4.36 -13.30
C PHE A 153 -15.96 3.06 -13.69
N THR A 154 -15.51 2.97 -14.93
CA THR A 154 -14.84 1.79 -15.48
C THR A 154 -13.59 1.42 -14.68
N THR A 155 -12.80 2.40 -14.25
CA THR A 155 -11.60 2.21 -13.41
C THR A 155 -11.69 2.99 -12.10
N PRO A 156 -10.88 2.65 -11.07
CA PRO A 156 -10.77 3.46 -9.87
C PRO A 156 -10.37 4.90 -10.19
N PRO A 157 -10.83 5.88 -9.39
CA PRO A 157 -10.54 7.29 -9.65
C PRO A 157 -9.10 7.64 -9.22
N THR A 158 -8.57 8.72 -9.77
CA THR A 158 -7.29 9.32 -9.36
C THR A 158 -7.46 10.37 -8.25
N ARG A 159 -8.69 10.85 -8.03
CA ARG A 159 -9.09 11.80 -6.98
C ARG A 159 -10.56 11.67 -6.61
N LEU A 160 -10.95 12.26 -5.49
CA LEU A 160 -12.36 12.53 -5.20
C LEU A 160 -12.74 13.87 -5.82
N VAL A 161 -14.02 14.01 -6.20
CA VAL A 161 -14.57 15.28 -6.68
C VAL A 161 -14.99 16.15 -5.49
N TYR A 162 -15.07 17.46 -5.69
CA TYR A 162 -15.53 18.36 -4.64
C TYR A 162 -17.00 18.05 -4.26
N PRO A 163 -17.38 18.25 -2.98
CA PRO A 163 -18.75 18.02 -2.55
C PRO A 163 -19.70 19.03 -3.21
N SER A 164 -20.97 18.65 -3.38
CA SER A 164 -21.97 19.49 -4.07
C SER A 164 -22.15 20.87 -3.44
N ILE A 165 -21.97 21.00 -2.12
CA ILE A 165 -22.02 22.29 -1.42
C ILE A 165 -20.96 23.27 -1.96
N GLU A 166 -19.74 22.82 -2.22
CA GLU A 166 -18.71 23.68 -2.82
C GLU A 166 -19.10 24.12 -4.23
N THR A 167 -19.68 23.21 -5.01
CA THR A 167 -20.10 23.51 -6.39
C THR A 167 -21.27 24.50 -6.47
N GLY A 168 -22.14 24.52 -5.45
CA GLY A 168 -23.33 25.37 -5.43
C GLY A 168 -23.15 26.71 -4.72
N TYR A 169 -22.23 26.79 -3.74
CA TYR A 169 -22.11 27.96 -2.86
C TYR A 169 -20.75 28.66 -2.91
N ASN A 170 -19.67 27.99 -3.30
CA ASN A 170 -18.34 28.60 -3.34
C ASN A 170 -18.06 29.20 -4.73
N THR A 171 -18.02 30.54 -4.81
CA THR A 171 -17.77 31.27 -6.06
C THR A 171 -16.41 30.93 -6.69
N ASN A 172 -15.43 30.49 -5.89
CA ASN A 172 -14.11 30.09 -6.37
C ASN A 172 -14.10 28.76 -7.14
N TYR A 173 -15.15 27.94 -7.00
CA TYR A 173 -15.23 26.62 -7.66
C TYR A 173 -15.12 26.73 -9.19
N SER A 174 -15.67 27.80 -9.77
CA SER A 174 -15.63 28.07 -11.22
C SER A 174 -14.21 28.01 -11.81
N SER A 175 -13.18 28.38 -11.03
CA SER A 175 -11.77 28.35 -11.45
C SER A 175 -11.19 26.94 -11.58
N VAL A 176 -11.78 25.94 -10.91
CA VAL A 176 -11.29 24.56 -10.85
C VAL A 176 -12.25 23.55 -11.48
N ALA A 177 -13.49 23.95 -11.80
CA ALA A 177 -14.56 23.07 -12.27
C ALA A 177 -14.15 22.16 -13.44
N ALA A 178 -13.45 22.72 -14.45
CA ALA A 178 -12.98 21.96 -15.60
C ALA A 178 -12.01 20.81 -15.25
N LYS A 179 -11.35 20.89 -14.10
CA LYS A 179 -10.39 19.90 -13.59
C LYS A 179 -10.99 19.00 -12.51
N ASP A 180 -12.21 19.27 -12.03
CA ASP A 180 -12.86 18.49 -10.99
C ASP A 180 -13.52 17.23 -11.55
N THR A 181 -12.70 16.34 -12.08
CA THR A 181 -13.12 15.05 -12.65
C THR A 181 -12.45 13.90 -11.91
N ARG A 182 -13.04 12.70 -12.00
CA ARG A 182 -12.49 11.47 -11.38
C ARG A 182 -11.14 11.04 -11.94
N THR A 183 -10.76 11.52 -13.13
CA THR A 183 -9.57 11.10 -13.87
C THR A 183 -8.46 12.16 -13.90
N THR A 184 -8.77 13.41 -13.53
CA THR A 184 -7.75 14.44 -13.39
C THR A 184 -6.74 14.03 -12.31
N LYS A 185 -5.45 14.01 -12.68
CA LYS A 185 -4.37 13.70 -11.72
C LYS A 185 -4.19 14.84 -10.71
N ILE A 186 -3.82 14.49 -9.49
CA ILE A 186 -3.38 15.47 -8.48
C ILE A 186 -1.98 15.97 -8.87
N PHE A 187 -1.61 17.18 -8.45
CA PHE A 187 -0.35 17.83 -8.88
C PHE A 187 0.92 17.00 -8.65
N TRP A 188 0.95 16.15 -7.61
CA TRP A 188 2.10 15.27 -7.31
C TRP A 188 2.03 13.91 -8.04
N ASP A 189 0.91 13.59 -8.68
CA ASP A 189 0.74 12.38 -9.47
C ASP A 189 1.25 12.62 -10.90
N VAL A 190 2.57 12.51 -11.07
CA VAL A 190 3.29 12.84 -12.32
C VAL A 190 3.63 11.63 -13.20
N LYS A 191 3.51 10.41 -12.68
CA LYS A 191 3.81 9.18 -13.42
C LYS A 191 2.63 8.68 -14.25
#